data_AF-A0A841U1K5-F1
#
_entry.id   AF-A0A841U1K5-F1
#
_cell.length_a   1.000
_cell.length_b   1.000
_cell.length_c   1.000
_cell.angle_alpha   90.00
_cell.angle_beta   90.00
_cell.angle_gamma   90.00
#
_symmetry.space_group_name_H-M   'P 1'
#
loop_
_entity.id
_entity.type
_entity.pdbx_description
1 polymer ?
#
loop_
_entity_poly.entity_id
_entity_poly.type
_entity_poly.pdbx_seq_one_letter_code
_entity_poly.pdbx_strand_id
1 'polypeptide(L)'
;MLDNPIMVVGGTMKFSDLKSTDNPKEYSIGKAFVWLAMLKKKQVPIKWYKPNKAGTKVDFILPRKQEEWDESYDSLKKFLVSTNSMYGTDLELTKEEQPHDNDTQTP
;
A
#
# COMPACT_ATOMS: atom_id res chain seq x y z
N MET A 1 -38.88 4.72 7.59
CA MET A 1 -37.93 3.65 7.93
C MET A 1 -36.56 4.11 7.49
N LEU A 2 -35.61 4.21 8.41
CA LEU A 2 -34.22 4.56 8.11
C LEU A 2 -33.42 3.26 8.15
N ASP A 3 -33.44 2.52 7.05
CA ASP A 3 -32.54 1.39 6.83
C ASP A 3 -31.18 1.95 6.40
N ASN A 4 -30.40 2.46 7.36
CA ASN A 4 -29.02 2.82 7.09
C ASN A 4 -28.14 1.56 7.23
N PRO A 5 -27.65 0.96 6.14
CA PRO A 5 -26.81 -0.22 6.23
C PRO A 5 -25.50 0.12 6.97
N ILE A 6 -25.08 -0.77 7.88
CA ILE A 6 -23.77 -0.66 8.52
C ILE A 6 -22.71 -0.93 7.46
N MET A 7 -21.88 0.08 7.16
CA MET A 7 -20.77 -0.05 6.22
C MET A 7 -19.44 0.03 6.94
N VAL A 8 -18.53 -0.90 6.62
CA VAL A 8 -17.14 -0.84 7.05
C VAL A 8 -16.44 0.24 6.24
N VAL A 9 -15.90 1.26 6.91
CA VAL A 9 -15.27 2.42 6.27
C VAL A 9 -13.75 2.35 6.24
N GLY A 10 -13.18 1.41 7.00
CA GLY A 10 -11.75 1.28 7.20
C GLY A 10 -11.44 0.41 8.41
N GLY A 11 -10.18 0.45 8.82
CA GLY A 11 -9.73 -0.27 9.99
C GLY A 11 -8.26 -0.01 10.30
N THR A 12 -7.73 -0.84 11.18
CA THR A 12 -6.32 -0.78 11.57
C THR A 12 -5.67 -2.14 11.36
N MET A 13 -4.50 -2.17 10.73
CA MET A 13 -3.69 -3.37 10.59
C MET A 13 -2.33 -3.19 11.26
N LYS A 14 -1.66 -4.31 11.50
CA LYS A 14 -0.30 -4.33 12.03
C LYS A 14 0.56 -5.17 11.12
N PHE A 15 1.65 -4.59 10.66
CA PHE A 15 2.67 -5.27 9.86
C PHE A 15 3.83 -5.63 10.77
N SER A 16 3.89 -6.90 11.15
CA SER A 16 4.93 -7.42 12.04
C SER A 16 6.31 -7.37 11.42
N ASP A 17 6.41 -7.36 10.09
CA ASP A 17 7.67 -7.34 9.34
C ASP A 17 8.25 -5.92 9.16
N LEU A 18 7.54 -4.89 9.63
CA LEU A 18 8.02 -3.51 9.64
C LEU A 18 8.31 -3.08 11.08
N LYS A 19 9.54 -3.30 11.56
CA LYS A 19 9.91 -3.08 12.96
C LYS A 19 10.82 -1.87 13.12
N SER A 20 10.94 -1.41 14.35
CA SER A 20 11.89 -0.35 14.71
C SER A 20 13.35 -0.81 14.71
N THR A 21 13.57 -2.13 14.67
CA THR A 21 14.90 -2.75 14.64
C THR A 21 15.49 -2.84 13.25
N ASP A 22 14.66 -2.64 12.22
CA ASP A 22 15.08 -2.77 10.83
C ASP A 22 15.97 -1.57 10.47
N ASN A 23 16.90 -1.79 9.53
CA ASN A 23 17.67 -0.69 8.99
C ASN A 23 16.71 0.34 8.35
N PRO A 24 16.90 1.66 8.55
CA PRO A 24 16.07 2.69 7.91
C PRO A 24 15.83 2.48 6.40
N LYS A 25 16.83 1.96 5.68
CA LYS A 25 16.70 1.60 4.27
C LYS A 25 15.71 0.45 4.07
N GLU A 26 15.90 -0.67 4.77
CA GLU A 26 15.04 -1.86 4.68
C GLU A 26 13.61 -1.54 5.11
N TYR A 27 13.44 -0.76 6.18
CA TYR A 27 12.15 -0.29 6.63
C TYR A 27 11.42 0.52 5.56
N SER A 28 12.12 1.43 4.88
CA SER A 28 11.54 2.29 3.84
C SER A 28 11.13 1.48 2.61
N ILE A 29 11.97 0.53 2.19
CA ILE A 29 11.66 -0.41 1.11
C ILE A 29 10.45 -1.28 1.47
N GLY A 30 10.46 -1.90 2.65
CA GLY A 30 9.36 -2.73 3.13
C GLY A 30 8.05 -1.94 3.23
N LYS A 31 8.11 -0.69 3.72
CA LYS A 31 6.96 0.20 3.77
C LYS A 31 6.37 0.45 2.39
N ALA A 32 7.20 0.66 1.36
CA ALA A 32 6.72 0.83 0.00
C ALA A 32 6.00 -0.42 -0.53
N PHE A 33 6.57 -1.60 -0.30
CA PHE A 33 5.94 -2.88 -0.68
C PHE A 33 4.60 -3.10 0.01
N VAL A 34 4.55 -2.86 1.32
CA VAL A 34 3.31 -2.98 2.11
C VAL A 34 2.26 -1.98 1.61
N TRP A 35 2.64 -0.72 1.35
CA TRP A 35 1.74 0.29 0.82
C TRP A 35 1.17 -0.15 -0.54
N LEU A 36 2.02 -0.61 -1.46
CA LEU A 36 1.55 -1.12 -2.75
C LEU A 36 0.59 -2.32 -2.59
N ALA A 37 0.91 -3.26 -1.70
CA ALA A 37 0.05 -4.40 -1.42
C ALA A 37 -1.32 -3.99 -0.83
N MET A 38 -1.35 -2.95 -0.01
CA MET A 38 -2.61 -2.37 0.49
C MET A 38 -3.42 -1.74 -0.65
N LEU A 39 -2.79 -0.96 -1.54
CA LEU A 39 -3.48 -0.36 -2.68
C LEU A 39 -4.04 -1.40 -3.65
N LYS A 40 -3.31 -2.50 -3.91
CA LYS A 40 -3.80 -3.65 -4.69
C LYS A 40 -5.07 -4.28 -4.07
N LYS A 41 -5.25 -4.16 -2.76
CA LYS A 41 -6.44 -4.64 -2.02
C LYS A 41 -7.53 -3.58 -1.80
N LYS A 42 -7.43 -2.43 -2.47
CA LYS A 42 -8.31 -1.26 -2.25
C LYS A 42 -8.32 -0.82 -0.78
N GLN A 43 -7.15 -0.81 -0.15
CA GLN A 43 -6.95 -0.28 1.19
C GLN A 43 -6.00 0.91 1.10
N VAL A 44 -6.52 2.10 1.42
CA VAL A 44 -5.73 3.33 1.37
C VAL A 44 -5.18 3.61 2.77
N PRO A 45 -3.86 3.56 2.99
CA PRO A 45 -3.30 3.90 4.29
C PRO A 45 -3.46 5.40 4.55
N ILE A 46 -4.05 5.74 5.70
CA ILE A 46 -4.25 7.12 6.14
C ILE A 46 -3.22 7.55 7.19
N LYS A 47 -2.71 6.59 7.98
CA LYS A 47 -1.76 6.87 9.05
C LYS A 47 -0.83 5.69 9.31
N TRP A 48 0.46 5.97 9.22
CA TRP A 48 1.51 5.06 9.64
C TRP A 48 1.95 5.45 11.05
N TYR A 49 1.79 4.54 12.01
CA TYR A 49 2.27 4.77 13.37
C TYR A 49 3.77 4.58 13.47
N LYS A 50 4.37 5.10 14.55
CA LYS A 50 5.79 4.88 14.84
C LYS A 50 6.06 3.37 14.93
N PRO A 51 7.07 2.85 14.21
CA PRO A 51 7.45 1.44 14.32
C PRO A 51 7.88 1.11 15.75
N ASN A 52 7.60 -0.11 16.18
CA ASN A 52 8.12 -0.68 17.41
C ASN A 52 8.69 -2.08 17.18
N LYS A 53 9.23 -2.72 18.22
CA LYS A 53 9.83 -4.08 18.12
C LYS A 53 8.85 -5.14 17.62
N ALA A 54 7.55 -4.91 17.76
CA ALA A 54 6.52 -5.86 17.38
C ALA A 54 5.93 -5.58 15.99
N GLY A 55 6.29 -4.47 15.33
CA GLY A 55 5.82 -4.08 14.00
C GLY A 55 5.33 -2.63 13.90
N THR A 56 4.79 -2.28 12.74
CA THR A 56 4.19 -0.97 12.45
C THR A 56 2.68 -1.11 12.33
N LYS A 57 1.95 -0.27 13.07
CA LYS A 57 0.51 -0.15 12.96
C LYS A 57 0.15 0.83 11.84
N VAL A 58 -0.89 0.52 11.08
CA VAL A 58 -1.36 1.34 9.96
C VAL A 58 -2.88 1.43 10.00
N ASP A 59 -3.40 2.64 10.06
CA ASP A 59 -4.82 2.87 9.82
C ASP A 59 -5.04 3.02 8.32
N PHE A 60 -6.15 2.46 7.84
CA PHE A 60 -6.53 2.51 6.44
C PHE A 60 -8.03 2.76 6.29
N ILE A 61 -8.41 3.29 5.14
CA ILE A 61 -9.79 3.39 4.69
C ILE A 61 -10.03 2.49 3.49
N LEU A 62 -11.27 2.10 3.30
CA LEU A 62 -11.73 1.58 2.01
C LEU A 62 -12.15 2.80 1.17
N PRO A 63 -11.46 3.08 0.05
CA PRO A 63 -11.76 4.25 -0.76
C PRO A 63 -13.18 4.11 -1.32
N ARG A 64 -13.97 5.17 -1.14
CA ARG A 64 -15.33 5.32 -1.69
C ARG A 64 -15.30 5.93 -3.07
N LYS A 65 -14.21 6.64 -3.41
CA LYS A 65 -14.01 7.23 -4.73
C LYS A 65 -12.63 6.90 -5.28
N GLN A 66 -12.50 6.95 -6.60
CA GLN A 66 -11.24 6.64 -7.29
C GLN A 66 -10.15 7.64 -6.91
N GLU A 67 -10.53 8.90 -6.68
CA GLU A 67 -9.60 9.98 -6.32
C GLU A 67 -8.83 9.66 -5.02
N GLU A 68 -9.47 9.03 -4.03
CA GLU A 68 -8.81 8.65 -2.77
C GLU A 68 -7.73 7.58 -2.99
N TRP A 69 -7.94 6.69 -3.96
CA TRP A 69 -6.95 5.71 -4.36
C TRP A 69 -5.82 6.37 -5.15
N ASP A 70 -6.14 7.24 -6.11
CA ASP A 70 -5.18 7.94 -6.96
C ASP A 70 -4.25 8.84 -6.13
N GLU A 71 -4.80 9.59 -5.18
CA GLU A 71 -4.02 10.42 -4.25
C GLU A 71 -3.03 9.59 -3.42
N SER A 72 -3.46 8.41 -2.97
CA SER A 72 -2.59 7.50 -2.23
C SER A 72 -1.51 6.88 -3.12
N TYR A 73 -1.85 6.55 -4.36
CA TYR A 73 -0.91 6.03 -5.35
C TYR A 73 0.15 7.08 -5.74
N ASP A 74 -0.25 8.34 -5.91
CA ASP A 74 0.68 9.45 -6.14
C ASP A 74 1.56 9.76 -4.92
N SER A 75 1.01 9.61 -3.71
CA SER A 75 1.78 9.70 -2.48
C SER A 75 2.83 8.59 -2.38
N LEU A 76 2.50 7.38 -2.80
CA LEU A 76 3.44 6.27 -2.90
C LEU A 76 4.56 6.59 -3.91
N LYS A 77 4.25 7.11 -5.10
CA LYS A 77 5.27 7.53 -6.07
C LYS A 77 6.25 8.54 -5.48
N LYS A 78 5.74 9.58 -4.80
CA LYS A 78 6.58 10.60 -4.14
C LYS A 78 7.46 9.97 -3.05
N PHE A 79 6.90 9.03 -2.28
CA PHE A 79 7.65 8.29 -1.27
C PHE A 79 8.78 7.45 -1.89
N LEU A 80 8.54 6.79 -3.03
CA LEU A 80 9.58 6.06 -3.76
C LEU A 80 10.71 6.97 -4.23
N VAL A 81 10.39 8.12 -4.83
CA VAL A 81 11.39 9.11 -5.27
C VAL A 81 12.24 9.58 -4.08
N SER A 82 11.60 9.88 -2.94
CA SER A 82 12.30 10.24 -1.71
C SER A 82 13.19 9.12 -1.20
N THR A 83 12.73 7.87 -1.25
CA THR A 83 13.47 6.69 -0.77
C THR A 83 14.69 6.44 -1.66
N ASN A 84 14.51 6.51 -2.99
CA ASN A 84 15.58 6.38 -3.98
C ASN A 84 16.67 7.44 -3.77
N SER A 85 16.28 8.69 -3.61
CA SER A 85 17.20 9.80 -3.33
C SER A 85 17.96 9.62 -2.01
N MET A 86 17.29 9.16 -0.95
CA MET A 86 17.88 9.03 0.38
C MET A 86 18.82 7.84 0.52
N TYR A 87 18.54 6.72 -0.15
CA TYR A 87 19.22 5.44 0.09
C TYR A 87 19.90 4.82 -1.14
N GLY A 88 19.90 5.54 -2.28
CA GLY A 88 20.45 5.06 -3.55
C GLY A 88 19.78 3.77 -3.99
N THR A 89 18.45 3.74 -4.00
CA THR A 89 17.66 2.62 -4.52
C THR A 89 17.07 2.98 -5.88
N ASP A 90 16.69 1.97 -6.65
CA ASP A 90 16.05 2.12 -7.97
C ASP A 90 14.63 1.52 -7.95
N LEU A 91 13.85 1.89 -6.92
CA LEU A 91 12.48 1.40 -6.80
C LEU A 91 11.56 2.14 -7.78
N GLU A 92 10.85 1.39 -8.61
CA GLU A 92 9.88 1.92 -9.56
C GLU A 92 8.58 1.10 -9.56
N LEU A 93 7.46 1.77 -9.83
CA LEU A 93 6.17 1.10 -10.03
C LEU A 93 6.06 0.65 -11.47
N THR A 94 6.28 -0.63 -11.73
CA THR A 94 6.04 -1.21 -13.05
C THR A 94 4.55 -1.53 -13.21
N LYS A 95 3.99 -1.23 -14.38
CA LYS A 95 2.73 -1.86 -14.78
C LYS A 95 3.06 -3.32 -15.08
N GLU A 96 2.70 -4.24 -14.20
CA GLU A 96 2.71 -5.67 -14.56
C GLU A 96 1.76 -5.82 -15.75
N GLU A 97 2.30 -6.15 -16.92
CA GLU A 97 1.51 -6.68 -18.04
C GLU A 97 0.81 -7.93 -17.50
N GLN A 98 -0.52 -7.90 -17.43
CA GLN A 98 -1.25 -9.12 -17.17
C GLN A 98 -0.98 -10.05 -18.34
N PRO A 99 -0.50 -11.29 -18.15
CA PRO A 99 -0.60 -12.29 -19.19
C PRO A 99 -2.09 -12.45 -19.48
N HIS A 100 -2.53 -11.95 -20.63
CA HIS A 100 -3.81 -12.31 -21.19
C HIS A 100 -3.77 -13.82 -21.40
N ASP A 101 -4.50 -14.57 -20.57
CA ASP A 101 -4.91 -15.93 -20.89
C ASP A 101 -5.71 -15.86 -22.20
N ASN A 102 -5.02 -16.03 -23.32
CA ASN A 102 -5.59 -16.16 -24.65
C ASN A 102 -4.98 -17.39 -25.32
N ASP A 103 -5.25 -18.56 -24.73
CA ASP A 103 -5.23 -19.82 -25.45
C ASP A 103 -6.43 -20.65 -25.00
N THR A 104 -7.61 -20.21 -25.38
CA THR A 104 -8.72 -21.13 -25.60
C THR A 104 -9.38 -20.77 -26.92
N GLN A 105 -9.54 -21.80 -27.76
CA GLN A 105 -10.29 -21.86 -29.02
C GLN A 105 -9.60 -21.29 -30.27
N THR A 106 -9.47 -21.99 -31.40
CA THR A 106 -9.89 -23.31 -31.97
C THR A 106 -9.29 -23.35 -33.41
N PRO A 107 -9.45 -24.36 -34.29
CA PRO A 107 -10.39 -25.48 -34.35
C PRO A 107 -9.78 -26.88 -34.28
#